data_AF-A0A7J9UVG6-F1
#
_entry.id   AF-A0A7J9UVG6-F1
#
_cell.length_a   1.000
_cell.length_b   1.000
_cell.length_c   1.000
_cell.angle_alpha   90.00
_cell.angle_beta   90.00
_cell.angle_gamma   90.00
#
_symmetry.space_group_name_H-M   'P 1'
#
loop_
_entity.id
_entity.type
_entity.pdbx_description
1 polymer ?
#
loop_
_entity_poly.entity_id
_entity_poly.type
_entity_poly.pdbx_seq_one_letter_code
_entity_poly.pdbx_strand_id
1 'polypeptide(L)'
;MAAVTSVMRAQQLMLARIDQALRPHGLSFARYEMLRLLAFTREGRLPMASATARLQVHPASVTNTVDRLERDGLVRREPHPRDGRATSWC
;
A
#
# COMPACT_ATOMS: atom_id res chain seq x y z
N MET A 1 28.37 -4.73 -12.40
CA MET A 1 27.61 -3.46 -12.40
C MET A 1 26.46 -3.40 -13.42
N ALA A 2 26.60 -3.96 -14.63
CA ALA A 2 25.54 -3.93 -15.65
C ALA A 2 24.18 -4.50 -15.17
N ALA A 3 24.20 -5.65 -14.48
CA ALA A 3 22.97 -6.28 -13.96
C ALA A 3 22.19 -5.36 -13.01
N VAL A 4 22.86 -4.73 -12.04
CA VAL A 4 22.23 -3.78 -11.09
C VAL A 4 21.59 -2.61 -11.83
N THR A 5 22.32 -2.03 -12.80
CA THR A 5 21.82 -0.90 -13.59
C THR A 5 20.61 -1.29 -14.44
N SER A 6 20.64 -2.49 -15.05
CA SER A 6 19.51 -3.02 -15.82
C SER A 6 18.27 -3.25 -14.96
N VAL A 7 18.43 -3.80 -13.75
CA VAL A 7 17.30 -4.00 -12.81
C VAL A 7 16.69 -2.67 -12.40
N MET A 8 17.52 -1.68 -12.03
CA MET A 8 17.03 -0.35 -11.65
C MET A 8 16.32 0.36 -12.80
N ARG A 9 16.86 0.26 -14.03
CA ARG A 9 16.22 0.83 -15.21
C ARG A 9 14.89 0.14 -15.54
N ALA A 10 14.83 -1.18 -15.44
CA ALA A 10 13.59 -1.93 -15.64
C ALA A 10 12.53 -1.53 -14.61
N GLN A 11 12.91 -1.43 -13.33
CA GLN A 11 12.04 -0.94 -12.26
C GLN A 11 11.48 0.45 -12.58
N GLN A 12 12.33 1.41 -12.95
CA GLN A 12 11.91 2.78 -13.28
C GLN A 12 10.92 2.82 -14.45
N LEU A 13 11.19 2.06 -15.52
CA LEU A 13 10.31 1.97 -16.68
C LEU A 13 8.96 1.34 -16.32
N MET A 14 8.95 0.29 -15.51
CA MET A 14 7.73 -0.36 -15.04
C MET A 14 6.91 0.59 -14.14
N LEU A 15 7.55 1.21 -13.15
CA LEU A 15 6.87 2.15 -12.24
C LEU A 15 6.24 3.31 -13.00
N ALA A 16 6.94 3.90 -13.98
CA ALA A 16 6.40 4.97 -14.80
C ALA A 16 5.13 4.55 -15.58
N ARG A 17 5.10 3.32 -16.10
CA ARG A 17 3.94 2.78 -16.82
C ARG A 17 2.78 2.44 -15.89
N ILE A 18 3.08 1.90 -14.70
CA ILE A 18 2.05 1.60 -13.71
C ILE A 18 1.42 2.90 -13.21
N ASP A 19 2.22 3.91 -12.87
CA ASP A 19 1.68 5.21 -12.44
C ASP A 19 0.82 5.85 -13.55
N GLN A 20 1.21 5.74 -14.83
CA GLN A 20 0.38 6.20 -15.94
C GLN A 20 -0.97 5.47 -16.00
N ALA A 21 -0.99 4.15 -15.79
CA ALA A 21 -2.22 3.36 -15.77
C ALA A 21 -3.10 3.66 -14.56
N LEU A 22 -2.51 4.05 -13.42
CA LEU A 22 -3.24 4.38 -12.19
C LEU A 22 -3.78 5.82 -12.15
N ARG A 23 -3.23 6.73 -12.96
CA ARG A 23 -3.65 8.15 -13.02
C ARG A 23 -5.16 8.34 -13.20
N PRO A 24 -5.87 7.65 -14.11
CA PRO A 24 -7.32 7.80 -14.27
C PRO A 24 -8.12 7.43 -13.01
N HIS A 25 -7.53 6.62 -12.12
CA HIS A 25 -8.14 6.21 -10.85
C HIS A 25 -7.72 7.11 -9.68
N GLY A 26 -6.92 8.16 -9.93
CA GLY A 26 -6.40 9.03 -8.88
C GLY A 26 -5.43 8.33 -7.93
N LEU A 27 -4.86 7.19 -8.31
CA LEU A 27 -3.99 6.37 -7.46
C LEU A 27 -2.51 6.53 -7.83
N SER A 28 -1.65 6.34 -6.82
CA SER A 28 -0.21 6.09 -7.00
C SER A 28 0.08 4.61 -6.80
N PHE A 29 1.24 4.12 -7.27
CA PHE A 29 1.61 2.73 -7.05
C PHE A 29 1.52 2.29 -5.58
N ALA A 30 2.03 3.10 -4.63
CA ALA A 30 1.99 2.77 -3.20
C ALA A 30 0.56 2.63 -2.65
N ARG A 31 -0.37 3.49 -3.08
CA ARG A 31 -1.79 3.39 -2.68
C ARG A 31 -2.45 2.16 -3.30
N TYR A 32 -2.17 1.88 -4.56
CA TYR A 32 -2.64 0.67 -5.23
C TYR A 32 -2.12 -0.60 -4.56
N GLU A 33 -0.83 -0.64 -4.20
CA GLU A 33 -0.20 -1.79 -3.55
C GLU A 33 -0.84 -2.07 -2.18
N MET A 34 -1.13 -1.04 -1.39
CA MET A 34 -1.85 -1.17 -0.13
C MET A 34 -3.26 -1.77 -0.32
N LEU A 35 -4.03 -1.26 -1.30
CA LEU A 35 -5.36 -1.81 -1.63
C LEU A 35 -5.27 -3.26 -2.09
N ARG A 36 -4.24 -3.60 -2.88
CA ARG A 36 -4.04 -4.96 -3.36
C ARG A 36 -3.68 -5.90 -2.21
N LEU A 37 -2.85 -5.45 -1.28
CA LEU A 37 -2.49 -6.20 -0.07
C LEU A 37 -3.72 -6.49 0.80
N LEU A 38 -4.58 -5.49 0.98
CA LEU A 38 -5.84 -5.61 1.70
C LEU A 38 -6.80 -6.60 1.01
N ALA A 39 -6.95 -6.50 -0.31
CA ALA A 39 -7.80 -7.37 -1.11
C ALA A 39 -7.35 -8.84 -1.17
N PHE A 40 -6.11 -9.14 -0.75
CA PHE A 40 -5.63 -10.52 -0.58
C PHE A 40 -5.85 -11.09 0.83
N THR A 41 -6.36 -10.29 1.77
CA THR A 41 -6.73 -10.77 3.10
C THR A 41 -8.08 -11.50 3.05
N ARG A 42 -8.25 -12.54 3.86
CA ARG A 42 -9.51 -13.32 3.90
C ARG A 42 -10.68 -12.53 4.46
N GLU A 43 -10.41 -11.66 5.42
CA GLU A 43 -11.41 -10.93 6.20
C GLU A 43 -11.58 -9.49 5.72
N GLY A 44 -10.87 -9.09 4.65
CA GLY A 44 -10.80 -7.69 4.23
C GLY A 44 -10.23 -6.80 5.32
N ARG A 45 -9.25 -7.28 6.09
CA ARG A 45 -8.66 -6.58 7.23
C ARG A 45 -7.16 -6.75 7.24
N LEU A 46 -6.43 -5.65 7.40
CA LEU A 46 -4.97 -5.69 7.48
C LEU A 46 -4.43 -4.88 8.66
N PRO A 47 -3.73 -5.51 9.63
CA PRO A 47 -3.02 -4.79 10.68
C PRO A 47 -1.87 -3.93 10.12
N MET A 48 -1.67 -2.74 10.70
CA MET A 48 -0.58 -1.82 10.29
C MET A 48 0.82 -2.45 10.33
N ALA A 49 1.11 -3.24 11.36
CA ALA A 49 2.39 -3.92 11.49
C ALA A 49 2.60 -4.93 10.33
N SER A 50 1.54 -5.64 9.93
CA SER A 50 1.59 -6.56 8.80
C SER A 50 1.77 -5.82 7.47
N ALA A 51 1.10 -4.68 7.28
CA ALA A 51 1.28 -3.84 6.09
C ALA A 51 2.72 -3.34 5.97
N THR A 52 3.27 -2.78 7.06
CA THR A 52 4.66 -2.29 7.13
C THR A 52 5.65 -3.40 6.79
N ALA A 53 5.50 -4.58 7.40
CA ALA A 53 6.38 -5.72 7.17
C ALA A 53 6.28 -6.28 5.75
N ARG A 54 5.09 -6.28 5.12
CA ARG A 54 4.93 -6.81 3.76
C ARG A 54 5.36 -5.84 2.68
N LEU A 55 5.12 -4.55 2.88
CA LEU A 55 5.51 -3.49 1.94
C LEU A 55 6.97 -3.07 2.09
N GLN A 56 7.64 -3.45 3.18
CA GLN A 56 9.04 -3.10 3.46
C GLN A 56 9.27 -1.57 3.44
N VAL A 57 8.29 -0.81 3.96
CA VAL A 57 8.34 0.65 4.06
C VAL A 57 8.27 1.09 5.52
N HIS A 58 8.64 2.34 5.79
CA HIS A 58 8.54 2.91 7.12
C HIS A 58 7.06 3.00 7.58
N PRO A 59 6.74 2.74 8.87
CA PRO A 59 5.37 2.82 9.39
C PRO A 59 4.65 4.14 9.06
N ALA A 60 5.37 5.26 9.16
CA ALA A 60 4.81 6.58 8.82
C ALA A 60 4.34 6.69 7.35
N SER A 61 5.03 6.02 6.42
CA SER A 61 4.63 5.97 5.01
C SER A 61 3.35 5.18 4.83
N VAL A 62 3.18 4.09 5.58
CA VAL A 62 1.92 3.33 5.59
C VAL A 62 0.81 4.22 6.13
N THR A 63 1.00 4.88 7.27
CA THR A 63 -0.03 5.78 7.85
C THR A 63 -0.48 6.84 6.86
N ASN A 64 0.45 7.55 6.22
CA ASN A 64 0.12 8.58 5.21
C ASN A 64 -0.55 8.00 3.95
N THR A 65 -0.20 6.77 3.57
CA THR A 65 -0.85 6.08 2.45
C THR A 65 -2.30 5.76 2.79
N VAL A 66 -2.53 5.22 3.98
CA VAL A 66 -3.86 4.81 4.42
C VAL A 66 -4.75 6.01 4.72
N ASP A 67 -4.23 7.08 5.34
CA ASP A 67 -4.98 8.32 5.58
C ASP A 67 -5.51 8.93 4.28
N ARG A 68 -4.74 8.86 3.20
CA ARG A 68 -5.19 9.32 1.88
C ARG A 68 -6.23 8.40 1.28
N LEU A 69 -6.03 7.08 1.36
CA LEU A 69 -7.03 6.12 0.91
C LEU A 69 -8.36 6.26 1.66
N GLU A 70 -8.32 6.55 2.97
CA GLU A 70 -9.53 6.80 3.77
C GLU A 70 -10.23 8.09 3.37
N ARG A 71 -9.46 9.17 3.13
CA ARG A 71 -10.01 10.43 2.58
C ARG A 71 -10.66 10.24 1.21
N ASP A 72 -10.08 9.38 0.38
CA ASP A 72 -10.60 9.02 -0.94
C ASP A 72 -11.78 8.03 -0.84
N GLY A 73 -12.17 7.58 0.36
CA GLY A 73 -13.29 6.67 0.62
C GLY A 73 -13.02 5.21 0.23
N LEU A 74 -11.76 4.83 0.02
CA LEU A 74 -11.36 3.51 -0.47
C LEU A 74 -11.08 2.48 0.63
N VAL A 75 -10.84 2.94 1.85
CA VAL A 75 -10.61 2.10 3.04
C VAL A 75 -11.25 2.76 4.26
N ARG A 76 -11.46 1.99 5.34
CA ARG A 76 -11.93 2.49 6.62
C ARG A 76 -11.09 1.95 7.78
N ARG A 77 -10.86 2.82 8.76
CA ARG A 77 -10.19 2.51 10.02
C ARG A 77 -11.11 1.68 10.92
N GLU A 78 -10.67 0.49 11.34
CA GLU A 78 -11.40 -0.37 12.27
C GLU A 78 -10.55 -0.79 13.48
N PRO A 79 -11.11 -0.73 14.70
CA PRO A 79 -10.44 -1.23 15.90
C PRO A 79 -10.08 -2.70 15.73
N HIS A 80 -8.86 -3.09 16.09
CA HIS A 80 -8.46 -4.48 15.99
C HIS A 80 -9.20 -5.33 17.05
N PRO A 81 -9.82 -6.45 16.66
CA PRO A 81 -10.78 -7.18 17.51
C PRO A 81 -10.17 -7.81 18.76
N ARG A 82 -8.85 -8.02 18.78
CA ARG A 82 -8.12 -8.64 19.91
C ARG A 82 -7.18 -7.69 20.65
N ASP A 83 -6.93 -6.50 20.09
CA ASP A 83 -6.04 -5.52 20.69
C ASP A 83 -6.56 -4.12 20.36
N GLY A 84 -7.27 -3.50 21.29
CA GLY A 84 -7.84 -2.15 21.10
C GLY A 84 -6.80 -1.07 20.86
N ARG A 85 -5.50 -1.35 21.05
CA ARG A 85 -4.39 -0.43 20.73
C ARG A 85 -3.86 -0.61 19.31
N ALA A 86 -4.17 -1.73 18.66
CA ALA A 86 -3.81 -1.96 17.26
C ALA A 86 -4.91 -1.46 16.33
N THR A 87 -4.51 -0.71 15.30
CA THR A 87 -5.44 -0.26 14.25
C THR A 87 -5.36 -1.21 13.06
N SER A 88 -6.51 -1.69 12.63
CA SER A 88 -6.68 -2.43 11.38
C SER A 88 -7.46 -1.59 10.38
N TRP A 89 -7.34 -1.92 9.10
CA TRP A 89 -8.04 -1.22 8.03
C TRP A 89 -8.78 -2.22 7.16
N CYS A 90 -9.99 -1.87 6.75
CA CYS A 90 -10.85 -2.64 5.85
C CYS A 90 -11.21 -1.88 4.57
#